data_AF-A0A1W1XMW1-F1
#
_entry.id   AF-A0A1W1XMW1-F1
#
_cell.length_a   1.000
_cell.length_b   1.000
_cell.length_c   1.000
_cell.angle_alpha   90.00
_cell.angle_beta   90.00
_cell.angle_gamma   90.00
#
_symmetry.space_group_name_H-M   'P 1'
#
loop_
_entity.id
_entity.type
_entity.pdbx_description
1 polymer ?
#
loop_
_entity_poly.entity_id
_entity_poly.type
_entity_poly.pdbx_seq_one_letter_code
_entity_poly.pdbx_strand_id
1 'polypeptide(L)'
;MAPFAVCGTAWVVHVSRLASHTQDMLQQPVAGLLVTAPASMADTPLALPRLSLQGKVVVCGPGHPRHAEARNAYLARLPESEALFSFSDFMLMLIEPDSARFIAGFGRAMNLSSAQLAEVLRRV
;
A
#
# COMPACT_ATOMS: atom_id res chain seq x y z
N MET A 1 -0.25 2.53 -11.52
CA MET A 1 -0.90 3.06 -10.29
C MET A 1 -1.93 2.02 -9.87
N ALA A 2 -1.89 1.55 -8.63
CA ALA A 2 -2.79 0.49 -8.14
C ALA A 2 -3.59 1.00 -6.93
N PRO A 3 -4.90 0.70 -6.83
CA PRO A 3 -5.67 1.02 -5.63
C PRO A 3 -5.18 0.18 -4.44
N PHE A 4 -5.16 0.80 -3.25
CA PHE A 4 -4.62 0.18 -2.05
C PHE A 4 -5.52 0.43 -0.83
N ALA A 5 -5.34 -0.40 0.19
CA ALA A 5 -5.80 -0.17 1.57
C ALA A 5 -4.65 -0.41 2.57
N VAL A 6 -4.91 -0.19 3.86
CA VAL A 6 -3.96 -0.45 4.94
C VAL A 6 -4.55 -1.54 5.86
N CYS A 7 -3.74 -2.54 6.21
CA CYS A 7 -4.11 -3.67 7.08
C CYS A 7 -2.98 -3.90 8.08
N GLY A 8 -3.24 -3.56 9.35
CA GLY A 8 -2.21 -3.52 10.39
C GLY A 8 -1.09 -2.55 9.97
N THR A 9 0.11 -3.07 9.77
CA THR A 9 1.29 -2.30 9.36
C THR A 9 1.62 -2.41 7.87
N ALA A 10 0.79 -3.09 7.08
CA ALA A 10 1.05 -3.36 5.67
C ALA A 10 0.08 -2.62 4.75
N TRP A 11 0.53 -2.31 3.55
CA TRP A 11 -0.32 -1.84 2.45
C TRP A 11 -0.83 -3.04 1.68
N VAL A 12 -2.14 -3.08 1.42
CA VAL A 12 -2.79 -4.15 0.69
C VAL A 12 -3.11 -3.66 -0.71
N VAL A 13 -2.70 -4.42 -1.72
CA VAL A 13 -3.11 -4.22 -3.12
C VAL A 13 -3.82 -5.47 -3.62
N HIS A 14 -4.86 -5.28 -4.45
CA HIS A 14 -5.58 -6.34 -5.13
C HIS A 14 -5.29 -6.20 -6.63
N VAL A 15 -4.49 -7.12 -7.17
CA VAL A 15 -3.87 -6.95 -8.49
C VAL A 15 -4.06 -8.18 -9.36
N SER A 16 -4.29 -7.95 -10.65
CA SER A 16 -4.35 -9.00 -11.67
C SER A 16 -2.95 -9.52 -11.97
N ARG A 17 -2.80 -10.84 -12.13
CA ARG A 17 -1.61 -11.52 -12.64
C ARG A 17 -1.27 -11.11 -14.06
N LEU A 18 -2.20 -10.54 -14.82
CA LEU A 18 -1.95 -10.05 -16.17
C LEU A 18 -1.21 -8.69 -16.17
N ALA A 19 -1.19 -7.98 -15.04
CA ALA A 19 -0.51 -6.70 -14.95
C ALA A 19 1.01 -6.89 -14.82
N SER A 20 1.77 -6.06 -15.53
CA SER A 20 3.25 -6.09 -15.51
C SER A 20 3.81 -5.96 -14.10
N HIS A 21 3.29 -5.01 -13.31
CA HIS A 21 3.73 -4.79 -11.93
C HIS A 21 3.52 -6.02 -11.04
N THR A 22 2.51 -6.85 -11.31
CA THR A 22 2.29 -8.10 -10.57
C THR A 22 3.36 -9.12 -10.92
N GLN A 23 3.73 -9.24 -12.20
CA GLN A 23 4.83 -10.11 -12.63
C GLN A 23 6.16 -9.65 -12.04
N ASP A 24 6.43 -8.34 -12.06
CA ASP A 24 7.63 -7.76 -11.47
C ASP A 24 7.72 -8.08 -9.97
N MET A 25 6.63 -7.88 -9.21
CA MET A 25 6.57 -8.20 -7.78
C MET A 25 6.67 -9.70 -7.47
N LEU A 26 6.22 -10.58 -8.38
CA LEU A 26 6.37 -12.03 -8.21
C LEU A 26 7.82 -12.49 -8.46
N GLN A 27 8.51 -11.86 -9.40
CA GLN A 27 9.91 -12.18 -9.72
C GLN A 27 10.87 -11.58 -8.69
N GLN A 28 10.61 -10.33 -8.29
CA GLN A 28 11.39 -9.58 -7.33
C GLN A 28 10.45 -9.03 -6.25
N PRO A 29 10.34 -9.67 -5.07
CA PRO A 29 9.32 -9.37 -4.07
C PRO A 29 9.65 -8.13 -3.23
N VAL A 30 9.85 -7.00 -3.91
CA VAL A 30 10.02 -5.66 -3.33
C VAL A 30 9.22 -4.66 -4.15
N ALA A 31 8.68 -3.64 -3.47
CA ALA A 31 7.94 -2.57 -4.12
C ALA A 31 8.22 -1.22 -3.47
N GLY A 32 8.24 -0.17 -4.29
CA GLY A 32 8.17 1.21 -3.84
C GLY A 32 6.74 1.73 -3.94
N LEU A 33 6.27 2.43 -2.91
CA LEU A 33 4.98 3.13 -2.93
C LEU A 33 5.19 4.63 -2.76
N LEU A 34 4.42 5.40 -3.53
CA LEU A 34 4.25 6.83 -3.35
C LEU A 34 2.77 7.10 -3.07
N VAL A 35 2.47 7.62 -1.88
CA VAL A 35 1.14 8.07 -1.49
C VAL A 35 1.18 9.57 -1.34
N THR A 36 0.33 10.29 -2.08
CA THR A 36 0.21 11.75 -1.98
C THR A 36 -1.10 12.11 -1.30
N ALA A 37 -1.10 13.25 -0.61
CA ALA A 37 -2.33 13.94 -0.26
C ALA A 37 -3.16 14.27 -1.52
N PRO A 38 -4.48 14.50 -1.38
CA PRO A 38 -5.28 15.12 -2.41
C PRO A 38 -4.66 16.45 -2.86
N ALA A 39 -4.68 16.73 -4.16
CA ALA A 39 -4.06 17.93 -4.73
C ALA A 39 -4.57 19.24 -4.11
N SER A 40 -5.82 19.25 -3.63
CA SER A 40 -6.43 20.39 -2.94
C SER A 40 -5.82 20.73 -1.58
N MET A 41 -4.94 19.88 -1.03
CA MET A 41 -4.29 20.13 0.27
C MET A 41 -3.01 20.98 0.17
N ALA A 42 -2.63 21.46 -1.02
CA ALA A 42 -1.49 22.35 -1.20
C ALA A 42 -1.65 23.25 -2.44
N ASP A 43 -1.15 24.49 -2.35
CA ASP A 43 -1.20 25.45 -3.46
C ASP A 43 -0.29 25.07 -4.64
N THR A 44 0.70 24.19 -4.41
CA THR A 44 1.65 23.74 -5.41
C THR A 44 2.01 22.27 -5.21
N PRO A 45 2.21 21.49 -6.30
CA PRO A 45 2.71 20.11 -6.20
C PRO A 45 4.03 19.98 -5.44
N LEU A 46 4.86 21.02 -5.41
CA LEU A 46 6.13 21.02 -4.67
C LEU A 46 5.94 20.93 -3.15
N ALA A 47 4.84 21.50 -2.66
CA ALA A 47 4.46 21.50 -1.24
C ALA A 47 3.51 20.35 -0.88
N LEU A 48 3.05 19.55 -1.84
CA LEU A 48 2.05 18.51 -1.60
C LEU A 48 2.59 17.45 -0.62
N PRO A 49 1.87 17.20 0.51
CA PRO A 49 2.27 16.18 1.44
C PRO A 49 2.31 14.80 0.77
N ARG A 50 3.39 14.05 1.03
CA ARG A 50 3.61 12.75 0.41
C ARG A 50 4.44 11.83 1.29
N LEU A 51 4.12 10.55 1.20
CA LEU A 51 4.84 9.45 1.80
C LEU A 51 5.44 8.59 0.68
N SER A 52 6.76 8.46 0.67
CA SER A 52 7.47 7.47 -0.15
C SER A 52 7.94 6.35 0.75
N LEU A 53 7.68 5.09 0.40
CA LEU A 53 8.19 3.94 1.15
C LEU A 53 8.72 2.87 0.21
N GLN A 54 9.58 2.02 0.75
CA GLN A 54 10.02 0.77 0.13
C GLN A 54 9.68 -0.36 1.08
N GLY A 55 9.31 -1.51 0.52
CA GLY A 55 8.95 -2.66 1.34
C GLY A 55 9.03 -3.96 0.60
N LYS A 56 8.95 -5.04 1.37
CA LYS A 56 8.86 -6.41 0.87
C LYS A 56 7.43 -6.70 0.44
N VAL A 57 7.29 -7.45 -0.65
CA VAL A 57 5.99 -7.90 -1.13
C VAL A 57 5.75 -9.34 -0.68
N VAL A 58 4.60 -9.59 -0.07
CA VAL A 58 4.16 -10.91 0.36
C VAL A 58 2.86 -11.25 -0.36
N VAL A 59 2.85 -12.38 -1.06
CA VAL A 59 1.63 -12.90 -1.68
C VAL A 59 0.67 -13.36 -0.58
N CYS A 60 -0.52 -12.78 -0.55
CA CYS A 60 -1.54 -13.05 0.44
C CYS A 60 -2.71 -13.80 -0.20
N GLY A 61 -2.43 -15.00 -0.71
CA GLY A 61 -3.46 -15.88 -1.30
C GLY A 61 -4.45 -16.43 -0.27
N PRO A 62 -5.51 -17.15 -0.69
CA PRO A 62 -6.58 -17.63 0.20
C PRO A 62 -6.12 -18.44 1.43
N GLY A 63 -4.99 -19.15 1.33
CA GLY A 63 -4.42 -19.92 2.44
C GLY A 63 -3.51 -19.12 3.40
N HIS A 64 -3.26 -17.84 3.12
CA HIS A 64 -2.39 -17.01 3.95
C HIS A 64 -3.14 -16.59 5.23
N PRO A 65 -2.51 -16.64 6.43
CA PRO A 65 -3.19 -16.32 7.70
C PRO A 65 -3.83 -14.93 7.76
N ARG A 66 -3.23 -13.95 7.05
CA ARG A 66 -3.73 -12.56 6.98
C ARG A 66 -4.72 -12.31 5.84
N HIS A 67 -5.11 -13.34 5.08
CA HIS A 67 -5.94 -13.15 3.86
C HIS A 67 -7.29 -12.53 4.17
N ALA A 68 -8.01 -13.08 5.15
CA ALA A 68 -9.33 -12.57 5.53
C ALA A 68 -9.26 -11.13 6.03
N GLU A 69 -8.28 -10.82 6.87
CA GLU A 69 -8.04 -9.46 7.40
C GLU A 69 -7.74 -8.47 6.25
N ALA A 70 -6.83 -8.83 5.35
CA ALA A 70 -6.42 -8.00 4.22
C ALA A 70 -7.58 -7.76 3.25
N ARG A 71 -8.38 -8.79 2.96
CA ARG A 71 -9.59 -8.70 2.13
C ARG A 71 -10.59 -7.73 2.74
N ASN A 72 -10.87 -7.88 4.04
CA ASN A 72 -11.82 -7.02 4.75
C ASN A 72 -11.36 -5.55 4.76
N ALA A 73 -10.07 -5.31 5.05
CA ALA A 73 -9.51 -3.95 5.00
C ALA A 73 -9.58 -3.33 3.59
N TYR A 74 -9.32 -4.12 2.55
CA TYR A 74 -9.40 -3.67 1.17
C TYR A 74 -10.83 -3.27 0.77
N LEU A 75 -11.81 -4.13 1.05
CA LEU A 75 -13.20 -3.91 0.70
C LEU A 75 -13.89 -2.85 1.56
N ALA A 76 -13.46 -2.67 2.81
CA ALA A 76 -13.92 -1.55 3.63
C ALA A 76 -13.57 -0.20 3.01
N ARG A 77 -12.44 -0.12 2.29
CA ARG A 77 -12.00 1.09 1.59
C ARG A 77 -12.53 1.20 0.16
N LEU A 78 -12.63 0.07 -0.55
CA LEU A 78 -12.98 -0.02 -1.97
C LEU A 78 -14.08 -1.06 -2.20
N PRO A 79 -15.31 -0.83 -1.71
CA PRO A 79 -16.40 -1.80 -1.77
C PRO A 79 -16.77 -2.21 -3.20
N GLU A 80 -16.56 -1.33 -4.18
CA GLU A 80 -16.77 -1.60 -5.61
C GLU A 80 -15.86 -2.70 -6.18
N SER A 81 -14.78 -3.04 -5.47
CA SER A 81 -13.84 -4.08 -5.89
C SER A 81 -14.31 -5.51 -5.59
N GLU A 82 -15.43 -5.70 -4.88
CA GLU A 82 -15.94 -7.02 -4.44
C GLU A 82 -16.00 -8.04 -5.59
N ALA A 83 -16.55 -7.63 -6.74
CA ALA A 83 -16.71 -8.53 -7.90
C ALA A 83 -15.36 -9.07 -8.41
N LEU A 84 -14.27 -8.29 -8.28
CA LEU A 84 -12.94 -8.68 -8.76
C LEU A 84 -12.36 -9.86 -7.98
N PHE A 85 -12.80 -10.09 -6.74
CA PHE A 85 -12.31 -11.23 -5.93
C PHE A 85 -12.78 -12.59 -6.46
N SER A 86 -13.74 -12.60 -7.39
CA SER A 86 -14.18 -13.83 -8.08
C SER A 86 -13.28 -14.20 -9.28
N PHE A 87 -12.40 -13.30 -9.72
CA PHE A 87 -11.52 -13.53 -10.84
C PHE A 87 -10.25 -14.27 -10.41
N SER A 88 -9.97 -15.40 -11.05
CA SER A 88 -8.87 -16.31 -10.69
C SER A 88 -7.48 -15.73 -10.97
N ASP A 89 -7.39 -14.70 -11.81
CA ASP A 89 -6.15 -13.98 -12.07
C ASP A 89 -5.89 -12.87 -11.06
N PHE A 90 -6.83 -12.53 -10.17
CA PHE A 90 -6.61 -11.52 -9.13
C PHE A 90 -6.09 -12.14 -7.84
N MET A 91 -5.20 -11.40 -7.16
CA MET A 91 -4.68 -11.82 -5.85
C MET A 91 -4.36 -10.62 -4.96
N LEU A 92 -4.46 -10.84 -3.65
CA LEU A 92 -3.98 -9.87 -2.68
C LEU A 92 -2.47 -10.00 -2.51
N MET A 93 -1.80 -8.85 -2.44
CA MET A 93 -0.42 -8.75 -2.02
C MET A 93 -0.28 -7.72 -0.89
N LEU A 94 0.55 -8.05 0.09
CA LEU A 94 0.90 -7.16 1.20
C LEU A 94 2.25 -6.53 0.89
N ILE A 95 2.36 -5.23 1.12
CA ILE A 95 3.62 -4.49 1.03
C ILE A 95 3.98 -4.09 2.45
N GLU A 96 5.00 -4.77 2.99
CA GLU A 96 5.50 -4.58 4.35
C GLU A 96 6.66 -3.57 4.32
N PRO A 97 6.48 -2.36 4.85
CA PRO A 97 7.46 -1.29 4.71
C PRO A 97 8.71 -1.54 5.57
N ASP A 98 9.89 -1.37 4.97
CA ASP A 98 11.16 -1.37 5.69
C ASP A 98 11.46 0.02 6.30
N SER A 99 11.13 1.06 5.55
CA SER A 99 11.25 2.46 5.95
C SER A 99 10.38 3.37 5.08
N ALA A 100 10.16 4.61 5.53
CA ALA A 100 9.47 5.62 4.76
C ALA A 100 10.10 7.01 4.88
N ARG A 101 9.90 7.82 3.84
CA ARG A 101 10.22 9.24 3.77
C ARG A 101 8.91 10.01 3.68
N PHE A 102 8.62 10.81 4.71
CA PHE A 102 7.46 11.69 4.72
C PHE A 102 7.89 13.14 4.45
N ILE A 103 7.24 13.78 3.49
CA ILE A 103 7.38 15.21 3.21
C ILE A 103 6.04 15.86 3.51
N ALA A 104 6.00 16.80 4.45
CA ALA A 104 4.78 17.50 4.86
C ALA A 104 4.58 18.86 4.15
N GLY A 105 5.48 19.20 3.22
CA GLY A 105 5.58 20.49 2.56
C GLY A 105 7.00 21.07 2.66
N PHE A 106 7.14 22.36 2.33
CA PHE A 106 8.44 23.03 2.34
C PHE A 106 9.14 22.93 3.70
N GLY A 107 10.43 22.58 3.68
CA GLY A 107 11.28 22.50 4.87
C GLY A 107 10.92 21.42 5.89
N ARG A 108 9.88 20.59 5.64
CA ARG A 108 9.34 19.62 6.61
C ARG A 108 9.43 18.21 6.05
N ALA A 109 10.50 17.51 6.43
CA ALA A 109 10.77 16.14 6.01
C ALA A 109 11.16 15.26 7.19
N MET A 110 10.68 14.02 7.20
CA MET A 110 10.99 13.02 8.23
C MET A 110 11.32 11.67 7.58
N ASN A 111 12.33 10.99 8.12
CA ASN A 111 12.55 9.56 7.86
C ASN A 111 11.87 8.77 8.97
N LEU A 112 11.16 7.72 8.61
CA LEU A 112 10.47 6.83 9.53
C LEU A 112 11.05 5.42 9.37
N SER A 113 11.51 4.83 10.48
CA SER A 113 11.80 3.40 10.52
C SER A 113 10.50 2.58 10.45
N SER A 114 10.60 1.29 10.12
CA SER A 114 9.47 0.36 10.17
C SER A 114 8.75 0.39 11.52
N ALA A 115 9.49 0.47 12.64
CA ALA A 115 8.91 0.54 13.98
C ALA A 115 8.13 1.85 14.23
N GLN A 116 8.68 2.99 13.79
CA GLN A 116 7.98 4.28 13.90
C GLN A 116 6.74 4.30 13.02
N LEU A 117 6.82 3.74 11.82
CA LEU A 117 5.67 3.67 10.91
C LEU A 117 4.57 2.77 11.48
N ALA A 118 4.94 1.62 12.05
CA ALA A 118 3.99 0.74 12.73
C ALA A 118 3.27 1.44 13.89
N GLU A 119 3.98 2.26 14.67
CA GLU A 119 3.38 3.03 15.76
C GLU A 119 2.38 4.08 15.26
N VAL A 120 2.68 4.74 14.14
CA VAL A 120 1.74 5.69 13.52
C VAL A 120 0.49 4.95 13.04
N LEU A 121 0.66 3.84 12.32
CA LEU A 121 -0.46 3.11 11.72
C LEU A 121 -1.40 2.48 12.74
N ARG A 122 -0.91 2.12 13.94
CA ARG A 122 -1.77 1.61 15.03
C ARG A 122 -2.72 2.66 15.62
N ARG A 123 -2.50 3.94 15.33
CA ARG A 123 -3.30 5.06 15.86
C ARG A 123 -4.38 5.54 14.89
N VAL A 124 -4.44 4.96 13.69
CA VAL A 124 -5.36 5.30 12.60
C VAL A 124 -6.36 4.17 12.42
#